data_AF-A5N6G0-F1
#
_entry.id   AF-A5N6G0-F1
#
_cell.length_a   1.000
_cell.length_b   1.000
_cell.length_c   1.000
_cell.angle_alpha   90.00
_cell.angle_beta   90.00
_cell.angle_gamma   90.00
#
_symmetry.space_group_name_H-M   'P 1'
#
loop_
_entity.id
_entity.type
_entity.pdbx_description
1 polymer ?
#
loop_
_entity_poly.entity_id
_entity_poly.type
_entity_poly.pdbx_seq_one_letter_code
_entity_poly.pdbx_strand_id
1 'polypeptide(L)'
;MEEHANSFVMANSNKCIGCRACEIACAARHRKNNSGGTVGTMNNEVVPRLFLVKKESMAMPIQCRHCTEAFCVNVCPVKAIVENHGSIFVQEDKCIGCKNCMLVCAVGAVNLLPRIESQVSKGRIKPKASAVAYKCDLCIEEGGKPACIEECSQGALKLVKCEENKHYSGELNTKKTL
;
A
#
# COMPACT_ATOMS: atom_id res chain seq x y z
N MET A 1 -26.15 3.18 11.78
CA MET A 1 -25.03 2.99 10.83
C MET A 1 -23.79 3.11 11.67
N GLU A 2 -23.23 1.98 12.10
CA GLU A 2 -22.04 1.99 12.95
C GLU A 2 -20.86 2.53 12.14
N GLU A 3 -20.28 3.61 12.64
CA GLU A 3 -19.15 4.31 12.03
C GLU A 3 -17.89 3.47 12.27
N HIS A 4 -17.72 2.40 11.47
CA HIS A 4 -16.54 1.56 11.57
C HIS A 4 -15.36 2.31 10.94
N ALA A 5 -14.49 2.88 11.76
CA ALA A 5 -13.23 3.43 11.28
C ALA A 5 -12.33 2.31 10.73
N ASN A 6 -11.52 2.65 9.72
CA ASN A 6 -10.60 1.72 9.10
C ASN A 6 -9.20 1.85 9.72
N SER A 7 -8.48 0.74 9.76
CA SER A 7 -7.09 0.70 10.22
C SER A 7 -6.15 1.19 9.11
N PHE A 8 -5.06 1.84 9.49
CA PHE A 8 -4.05 2.28 8.52
C PHE A 8 -2.69 2.45 9.18
N VAL A 9 -1.65 2.49 8.36
CA VAL A 9 -0.30 2.75 8.86
C VAL A 9 0.01 4.24 8.81
N MET A 10 0.38 4.78 9.96
CA MET A 10 0.82 6.16 10.13
C MET A 10 2.36 6.22 10.16
N ALA A 11 2.91 7.25 9.54
CA ALA A 11 4.34 7.48 9.46
C ALA A 11 4.73 8.75 10.23
N ASN A 12 5.85 8.70 10.96
CA ASN A 12 6.46 9.82 11.68
C ASN A 12 7.75 10.24 10.99
N SER A 13 7.77 11.43 10.41
CA SER A 13 8.91 11.98 9.66
C SER A 13 10.12 12.28 10.53
N ASN A 14 9.92 12.62 11.81
CA ASN A 14 11.02 12.94 12.72
C ASN A 14 11.87 11.71 13.05
N LYS A 15 11.31 10.51 12.84
CA LYS A 15 12.00 9.22 13.03
C LYS A 15 12.45 8.58 11.73
N CYS A 16 11.87 8.97 10.59
CA CYS A 16 12.18 8.33 9.32
C CYS A 16 13.49 8.85 8.75
N ILE A 17 14.52 7.99 8.70
CA ILE A 17 15.82 8.30 8.10
C ILE A 17 15.86 8.08 6.58
N GLY A 18 14.77 7.58 5.99
CA GLY A 18 14.67 7.33 4.55
C GLY A 18 15.54 6.18 4.04
N CYS A 19 15.73 5.13 4.84
CA CYS A 19 16.54 3.96 4.47
C CYS A 19 15.89 3.02 3.43
N ARG A 20 14.62 3.24 3.07
CA ARG A 20 13.84 2.44 2.10
C ARG A 20 13.64 0.96 2.48
N ALA A 21 14.04 0.52 3.68
CA ALA A 21 13.83 -0.85 4.14
C ALA A 21 12.35 -1.28 4.12
N CYS A 22 11.44 -0.35 4.45
CA CYS A 22 10.00 -0.58 4.36
C CYS A 22 9.49 -0.89 2.93
N GLU A 23 10.11 -0.32 1.89
CA GLU A 23 9.77 -0.64 0.49
C GLU A 23 10.21 -2.07 0.17
N ILE A 24 11.45 -2.43 0.52
CA ILE A 24 12.01 -3.76 0.29
C ILE A 24 11.18 -4.83 1.01
N ALA A 25 10.88 -4.63 2.29
CA ALA A 25 10.07 -5.56 3.08
C ALA A 25 8.65 -5.72 2.51
N CYS A 26 8.04 -4.61 2.07
CA CYS A 26 6.71 -4.65 1.46
C CYS A 26 6.71 -5.44 0.14
N ALA A 27 7.69 -5.18 -0.74
CA ALA A 27 7.84 -5.88 -2.01
C ALA A 27 8.15 -7.37 -1.80
N ALA A 28 9.04 -7.69 -0.86
CA ALA A 28 9.40 -9.07 -0.53
C ALA A 28 8.18 -9.87 -0.03
N ARG A 29 7.34 -9.27 0.83
CA ARG A 29 6.13 -9.93 1.35
C ARG A 29 5.08 -10.20 0.28
N HIS A 30 4.91 -9.30 -0.68
CA HIS A 30 3.87 -9.43 -1.73
C HIS A 30 4.39 -10.04 -3.03
N ARG A 31 5.56 -10.68 -2.99
CA ARG A 31 6.15 -11.29 -4.17
C ARG A 31 5.46 -12.61 -4.49
N LYS A 32 4.80 -12.68 -5.64
CA LYS A 32 4.17 -13.93 -6.11
C LYS A 32 5.23 -14.98 -6.41
N ASN A 33 4.94 -16.23 -6.07
CA ASN A 33 5.73 -17.44 -6.33
C ASN A 33 7.01 -17.64 -5.51
N ASN A 34 7.29 -16.83 -4.48
CA ASN A 34 8.43 -17.02 -3.56
C ASN A 34 9.76 -17.35 -4.26
N SER A 35 9.97 -16.84 -5.48
CA SER A 35 11.15 -17.14 -6.29
C SER A 35 12.34 -16.34 -5.78
N GLY A 36 12.82 -16.66 -4.58
CA GLY A 36 13.95 -16.05 -3.92
C GLY A 36 15.16 -15.96 -4.86
N GLY A 37 15.74 -14.78 -4.97
CA GLY A 37 17.01 -14.55 -5.62
C GLY A 37 17.97 -13.98 -4.59
N THR A 38 19.26 -14.27 -4.71
CA THR A 38 20.28 -13.50 -4.01
C THR A 38 20.36 -12.12 -4.66
N VAL A 39 21.01 -11.14 -4.01
CA VAL A 39 21.20 -9.80 -4.59
C VAL A 39 21.77 -9.87 -6.02
N GLY A 40 22.60 -10.87 -6.32
CA GLY A 40 23.17 -11.08 -7.66
C GLY A 40 22.27 -11.82 -8.66
N THR A 41 21.17 -12.44 -8.21
CA THR A 41 20.24 -13.18 -9.09
C THR A 41 18.82 -12.62 -9.10
N MET A 42 18.56 -11.57 -8.32
CA MET A 42 17.32 -10.80 -8.39
C MET A 42 17.28 -9.96 -9.67
N ASN A 43 16.67 -10.52 -10.71
CA ASN A 43 16.38 -9.81 -11.97
C ASN A 43 14.96 -9.25 -12.02
N ASN A 44 14.18 -9.44 -10.95
CA ASN A 44 12.80 -8.98 -10.87
C ASN A 44 12.74 -7.57 -10.26
N GLU A 45 11.79 -6.79 -10.75
CA GLU A 45 11.51 -5.45 -10.22
C GLU A 45 11.03 -5.52 -8.76
N VAL A 46 11.54 -4.61 -7.94
CA VAL A 46 11.09 -4.42 -6.55
C VAL A 46 9.84 -3.57 -6.57
N VAL A 47 8.68 -4.20 -6.38
CA VAL A 47 7.36 -3.56 -6.53
C VAL A 47 6.65 -3.49 -5.17
N PRO A 48 6.88 -2.44 -4.36
CA PRO A 48 6.21 -2.26 -3.08
C PRO A 48 4.79 -1.70 -3.24
N ARG A 49 3.96 -1.89 -2.20
CA ARG A 49 2.62 -1.30 -2.06
C ARG A 49 2.60 0.06 -1.31
N LEU A 50 3.80 0.62 -1.08
CA LEU A 50 4.07 1.93 -0.49
C LEU A 50 5.29 2.54 -1.19
N PHE A 51 5.49 3.85 -1.07
CA PHE A 51 6.69 4.51 -1.62
C PHE A 51 7.27 5.54 -0.64
N LEU A 52 8.59 5.65 -0.59
CA LEU A 52 9.29 6.62 0.23
C LEU A 52 9.51 7.93 -0.55
N VAL A 53 9.01 9.03 -0.01
CA VAL A 53 9.37 10.38 -0.45
C VAL A 53 10.52 10.87 0.43
N LYS A 54 11.62 11.32 -0.19
CA LYS A 54 12.77 11.91 0.50
C LYS A 54 13.05 13.30 -0.09
N LYS A 55 13.10 14.30 0.79
CA LYS A 55 13.60 15.66 0.54
C LYS A 55 14.79 15.92 1.47
N GLU A 56 15.46 17.06 1.29
CA GLU A 56 16.68 17.40 2.04
C GLU A 56 16.51 17.32 3.57
N SER A 57 15.37 17.77 4.09
CA SER A 57 15.09 17.85 5.53
C SER A 57 14.09 16.82 6.07
N MET A 58 13.57 15.93 5.21
CA MET A 58 12.48 15.02 5.60
C MET A 58 12.44 13.78 4.72
N ALA A 59 12.23 12.62 5.34
CA ALA A 59 11.79 11.42 4.64
C ALA A 59 10.45 10.95 5.20
N MET A 60 9.57 10.45 4.34
CA MET A 60 8.28 9.92 4.76
C MET A 60 7.80 8.83 3.79
N PRO A 61 7.48 7.63 4.27
CA PRO A 61 6.75 6.64 3.48
C PRO A 61 5.29 7.05 3.31
N ILE A 62 4.80 6.99 2.07
CA ILE A 62 3.42 7.21 1.67
C ILE A 62 2.78 5.86 1.37
N GLN A 63 1.61 5.63 1.95
CA GLN A 63 0.86 4.37 1.85
C GLN A 63 -0.64 4.64 1.88
N CYS A 64 -1.43 3.63 1.50
CA CYS A 64 -2.88 3.73 1.52
C CYS A 64 -3.37 4.04 2.94
N ARG A 65 -4.32 4.98 3.04
CA ARG A 65 -4.96 5.36 4.30
C ARG A 65 -6.20 4.53 4.64
N HIS A 66 -6.60 3.62 3.75
CA HIS A 66 -7.80 2.80 3.91
C HIS A 66 -8.99 3.65 4.36
N CYS A 67 -9.25 4.77 3.68
CA CYS A 67 -10.23 5.76 4.14
C CYS A 67 -11.57 5.12 4.50
N THR A 68 -12.24 5.56 5.56
CA THR A 68 -13.62 5.16 5.86
C THR A 68 -14.53 5.51 4.69
N GLU A 69 -14.44 6.75 4.20
CA GLU A 69 -15.08 7.17 2.96
C GLU A 69 -14.14 6.95 1.76
N ALA A 70 -14.14 5.72 1.23
CA ALA A 70 -13.24 5.32 0.17
C ALA A 70 -13.83 5.53 -1.24
N PHE A 71 -13.56 6.69 -1.84
CA PHE A 71 -13.93 6.97 -3.23
C PHE A 71 -13.42 5.91 -4.22
N CYS A 72 -12.25 5.32 -3.96
CA CYS A 72 -11.68 4.27 -4.81
C CYS A 72 -12.56 3.01 -4.89
N VAL A 73 -13.29 2.68 -3.83
CA VAL A 73 -14.29 1.59 -3.82
C VAL A 73 -15.48 1.99 -4.71
N ASN A 74 -16.02 3.19 -4.49
CA ASN A 74 -17.22 3.68 -5.16
C ASN A 74 -17.07 3.83 -6.68
N VAL A 75 -15.89 4.22 -7.17
CA VAL A 75 -15.66 4.43 -8.61
C VAL A 75 -15.24 3.17 -9.39
N CYS A 76 -15.13 2.02 -8.72
CA CYS A 76 -14.70 0.78 -9.38
C CYS A 76 -15.87 0.13 -10.12
N PRO A 77 -15.91 0.14 -11.47
CA PRO A 77 -17.08 -0.34 -12.22
C PRO A 77 -17.31 -1.85 -12.09
N VAL A 78 -16.24 -2.60 -11.80
CA VAL A 78 -16.25 -4.06 -11.65
C VAL A 78 -16.19 -4.51 -10.19
N LYS A 79 -16.29 -3.58 -9.23
CA LYS A 79 -16.23 -3.86 -7.78
C LYS A 79 -15.02 -4.70 -7.37
N ALA A 80 -13.87 -4.45 -7.99
CA ALA A 80 -12.61 -5.12 -7.69
C ALA A 80 -11.92 -4.57 -6.43
N ILE A 81 -12.34 -3.43 -5.90
CA ILE A 81 -11.81 -2.88 -4.64
C ILE A 81 -12.84 -3.13 -3.56
N VAL A 82 -12.43 -3.82 -2.49
CA VAL A 82 -13.33 -4.33 -1.44
C VAL A 82 -12.86 -3.81 -0.09
N GLU A 83 -13.84 -3.47 0.74
CA GLU A 83 -13.64 -3.19 2.16
C GLU A 83 -13.99 -4.43 2.98
N ASN A 84 -13.10 -4.81 3.90
CA ASN A 84 -13.29 -5.93 4.81
C ASN A 84 -12.56 -5.67 6.13
N HIS A 85 -13.29 -5.82 7.24
CA HIS A 85 -12.75 -5.75 8.62
C HIS A 85 -11.78 -4.58 8.86
N GLY A 86 -12.17 -3.35 8.52
CA GLY A 86 -11.33 -2.20 8.78
C GLY A 86 -10.20 -2.00 7.75
N SER A 87 -10.22 -2.72 6.62
CA SER A 87 -9.19 -2.66 5.59
C SER A 87 -9.82 -2.57 4.20
N ILE A 88 -9.07 -2.02 3.26
CA ILE A 88 -9.50 -1.87 1.86
C ILE A 88 -8.41 -2.46 0.99
N PHE A 89 -8.74 -3.32 0.05
CA PHE A 89 -7.76 -4.00 -0.80
C PHE A 89 -8.32 -4.23 -2.21
N VAL A 90 -7.45 -4.63 -3.14
CA VAL A 90 -7.81 -4.90 -4.53
C VAL A 90 -7.85 -6.41 -4.74
N GLN A 91 -8.99 -6.92 -5.19
CA GLN A 91 -9.11 -8.24 -5.82
C GLN A 91 -8.50 -8.14 -7.23
N GLU A 92 -7.20 -8.42 -7.31
CA GLU A 92 -6.40 -8.21 -8.52
C GLU A 92 -6.94 -8.99 -9.72
N ASP A 93 -7.50 -10.18 -9.51
CA ASP A 93 -8.14 -11.04 -10.51
C ASP A 93 -9.33 -10.35 -11.20
N LYS A 94 -10.12 -9.57 -10.47
CA LYS A 94 -11.29 -8.84 -11.01
C LYS A 94 -10.92 -7.49 -11.63
N CYS A 95 -9.72 -6.97 -11.35
CA CYS A 95 -9.33 -5.64 -11.79
C CYS A 95 -9.14 -5.59 -13.32
N ILE A 96 -9.88 -4.71 -14.00
CA ILE A 96 -9.78 -4.50 -15.45
C ILE A 96 -8.81 -3.37 -15.86
N GLY A 97 -8.14 -2.73 -14.90
CA GLY A 97 -7.16 -1.68 -15.20
C GLY A 97 -7.74 -0.35 -15.69
N CYS A 98 -8.99 -0.03 -15.37
CA CYS A 98 -9.66 1.20 -15.81
C CYS A 98 -9.08 2.51 -15.23
N LYS A 99 -8.22 2.42 -14.20
CA LYS A 99 -7.50 3.55 -13.58
C LYS A 99 -8.34 4.56 -12.78
N ASN A 100 -9.66 4.43 -12.71
CA ASN A 100 -10.52 5.35 -11.94
C ASN A 100 -10.08 5.52 -10.47
N CYS A 101 -9.74 4.40 -9.82
CA CYS A 101 -9.27 4.40 -8.43
C CYS A 101 -7.98 5.20 -8.20
N MET A 102 -7.10 5.28 -9.21
CA MET A 102 -5.89 6.08 -9.15
C MET A 102 -6.23 7.57 -9.23
N LEU A 103 -7.18 7.95 -10.09
CA LEU A 103 -7.59 9.35 -10.29
C LEU A 103 -8.25 9.96 -9.06
N VAL A 104 -9.05 9.18 -8.31
CA VAL A 104 -9.78 9.67 -7.14
C VAL A 104 -9.02 9.54 -5.83
N CYS A 105 -7.82 8.93 -5.83
CA CYS A 105 -7.06 8.76 -4.61
C CYS A 105 -6.36 10.05 -4.20
N ALA A 106 -6.93 10.79 -3.25
CA ALA A 106 -6.34 12.04 -2.74
C ALA A 106 -4.93 11.86 -2.14
N VAL A 107 -4.61 10.66 -1.65
CA VAL A 107 -3.28 10.31 -1.10
C VAL A 107 -2.27 9.99 -2.21
N GLY A 108 -2.74 9.64 -3.41
CA GLY A 108 -1.88 9.12 -4.48
C GLY A 108 -1.29 7.74 -4.19
N ALA A 109 -1.95 6.93 -3.35
CA ALA A 109 -1.42 5.65 -2.87
C ALA A 109 -1.78 4.44 -3.76
N VAL A 110 -2.37 4.66 -4.94
CA VAL A 110 -2.78 3.60 -5.86
C VAL A 110 -1.85 3.62 -7.08
N ASN A 111 -1.08 2.55 -7.25
CA ASN A 111 -0.24 2.32 -8.40
C ASN A 111 -0.94 1.41 -9.43
N LEU A 112 -0.40 1.35 -10.64
CA LEU A 112 -0.84 0.46 -11.71
C LEU A 112 0.32 -0.41 -12.16
N LEU A 113 0.17 -1.71 -12.04
CA LEU A 113 1.16 -2.66 -12.53
C LEU A 113 0.76 -3.19 -13.91
N PRO A 114 1.72 -3.39 -14.83
CA PRO A 114 1.43 -4.04 -16.10
C PRO A 114 1.00 -5.49 -15.87
N ARG A 115 0.00 -5.94 -16.63
CA ARG A 115 -0.44 -7.33 -16.69
C ARG A 115 -0.54 -7.75 -18.15
N ILE A 116 0.22 -8.77 -18.52
CA ILE A 116 0.20 -9.37 -19.84
C ILE A 116 -0.47 -10.73 -19.71
N GLU A 117 -1.59 -10.91 -20.41
CA GLU A 117 -2.31 -12.17 -20.46
C GLU A 117 -2.36 -12.69 -21.90
N SER A 118 -2.26 -14.00 -22.06
CA SER A 118 -2.49 -14.65 -23.35
C SER A 118 -3.99 -14.77 -23.59
N GLN A 119 -4.50 -14.14 -24.65
CA GLN A 119 -5.91 -14.28 -25.04
C GLN A 119 -6.02 -14.92 -26.41
N VAL A 120 -6.88 -15.95 -26.51
CA VAL A 120 -7.19 -16.59 -27.79
C VAL A 120 -8.27 -15.76 -28.48
N SER A 121 -7.93 -15.14 -29.60
CA SER A 121 -8.89 -14.40 -30.43
C SER A 121 -8.80 -14.93 -31.85
N LYS A 122 -9.94 -15.39 -32.39
CA LYS A 122 -10.05 -15.98 -33.74
C LYS A 122 -9.02 -17.10 -33.99
N GLY A 123 -8.89 -18.03 -33.04
CA GLY A 123 -7.99 -19.18 -33.16
C GLY A 123 -6.49 -18.85 -33.07
N ARG A 124 -6.11 -17.61 -32.72
CA ARG A 124 -4.71 -17.20 -32.52
C ARG A 124 -4.50 -16.72 -31.09
N ILE A 125 -3.38 -17.10 -30.48
CA ILE A 125 -2.94 -16.56 -29.19
C ILE A 125 -2.38 -15.16 -29.45
N LYS A 126 -3.02 -14.14 -28.86
CA LYS A 126 -2.55 -12.75 -28.89
C LYS A 126 -2.27 -12.27 -27.46
N PRO A 127 -1.17 -11.55 -27.22
CA PRO A 127 -0.94 -10.93 -25.93
C PRO A 127 -1.92 -9.78 -25.73
N LYS A 128 -2.59 -9.74 -24.58
CA LYS A 128 -3.39 -8.62 -24.11
C LYS A 128 -2.61 -7.92 -22.99
N ALA A 129 -2.15 -6.71 -23.27
CA ALA A 129 -1.59 -5.83 -22.26
C ALA A 129 -2.75 -5.10 -21.53
N SER A 130 -2.74 -5.19 -20.21
CA SER A 130 -3.67 -4.52 -19.31
C SER A 130 -2.90 -3.98 -18.10
N ALA A 131 -3.58 -3.30 -17.20
CA ALA A 131 -3.01 -2.82 -15.95
C ALA A 131 -3.83 -3.31 -14.75
N VAL A 132 -3.21 -3.37 -13.59
CA VAL A 132 -3.86 -3.82 -12.34
C VAL A 132 -3.60 -2.79 -11.27
N ALA A 133 -4.66 -2.36 -10.59
CA ALA A 133 -4.52 -1.48 -9.43
C ALA A 133 -3.76 -2.21 -8.31
N TYR A 134 -2.75 -1.55 -7.76
CA TYR A 134 -1.85 -2.09 -6.76
C TYR A 134 -1.62 -1.06 -5.67
N LYS A 135 -1.96 -1.41 -4.43
CA LYS A 135 -1.93 -0.51 -3.28
C LYS A 135 -1.80 -1.32 -2.00
N CYS A 136 -1.47 -0.67 -0.90
CA CYS A 136 -1.44 -1.31 0.41
C CYS A 136 -2.78 -1.99 0.72
N ASP A 137 -2.69 -3.18 1.28
CA ASP A 137 -3.76 -4.06 1.74
C ASP A 137 -3.59 -4.39 3.23
N LEU A 138 -2.70 -3.69 3.95
CA LEU A 138 -2.31 -3.98 5.35
C LEU A 138 -1.73 -5.37 5.60
N CYS A 139 -1.22 -6.06 4.57
CA CYS A 139 -0.75 -7.43 4.71
C CYS A 139 -1.83 -8.35 5.31
N ILE A 140 -3.07 -8.26 4.80
CA ILE A 140 -4.21 -9.03 5.29
C ILE A 140 -4.00 -10.54 5.24
N GLU A 141 -3.27 -11.05 4.24
CA GLU A 141 -2.95 -12.48 4.12
C GLU A 141 -2.05 -12.98 5.27
N GLU A 142 -1.38 -12.06 5.98
CA GLU A 142 -0.43 -12.33 7.05
C GLU A 142 -0.99 -11.96 8.43
N GLY A 143 -2.33 -11.94 8.56
CA GLY A 143 -3.01 -11.60 9.81
C GLY A 143 -2.93 -10.11 10.15
N GLY A 144 -2.74 -9.23 9.17
CA GLY A 144 -2.73 -7.78 9.39
C GLY A 144 -1.50 -7.29 10.16
N LYS A 145 -0.34 -7.94 9.94
CA LYS A 145 0.97 -7.53 10.45
C LYS A 145 1.78 -6.91 9.30
N PRO A 146 1.77 -5.57 9.14
CA PRO A 146 2.42 -4.94 8.00
C PRO A 146 3.94 -5.11 8.06
N ALA A 147 4.51 -5.76 7.05
CA ALA A 147 5.96 -5.98 6.94
C ALA A 147 6.77 -4.68 7.01
N CYS A 148 6.21 -3.57 6.54
CA CYS A 148 6.84 -2.26 6.62
C CYS A 148 7.04 -1.76 8.06
N ILE A 149 6.15 -2.12 8.99
CA ILE A 149 6.28 -1.78 10.41
C ILE A 149 7.34 -2.66 11.06
N GLU A 150 7.29 -3.98 10.80
CA GLU A 150 8.24 -4.96 11.37
C GLU A 150 9.69 -4.62 11.01
N GLU A 151 9.93 -4.18 9.77
CA GLU A 151 11.27 -3.84 9.29
C GLU A 151 11.78 -2.47 9.78
N CYS A 152 10.90 -1.61 10.29
CA CYS A 152 11.28 -0.23 10.62
C CYS A 152 12.07 -0.15 11.93
N SER A 153 13.39 -0.25 11.85
CA SER A 153 14.30 -0.14 13.01
C SER A 153 14.18 1.17 13.80
N GLN A 154 13.71 2.24 13.16
CA GLN A 154 13.51 3.55 13.79
C GLN A 154 12.14 3.70 14.48
N GLY A 155 11.24 2.72 14.33
CA GLY A 155 9.86 2.82 14.83
C GLY A 155 9.10 4.03 14.25
N ALA A 156 9.41 4.38 13.00
CA ALA A 156 8.79 5.51 12.29
C ALA A 156 7.39 5.16 11.75
N LEU A 157 7.06 3.87 11.64
CA LEU A 157 5.77 3.38 11.16
C LEU A 157 4.98 2.75 12.32
N LYS A 158 3.70 3.07 12.42
CA LYS A 158 2.78 2.51 13.43
C LYS A 158 1.44 2.17 12.81
N LEU A 159 0.86 1.06 13.24
CA LEU A 159 -0.51 0.69 12.88
C LEU A 159 -1.47 1.47 13.78
N VAL A 160 -2.35 2.26 13.18
CA VAL A 160 -3.50 2.86 13.84
C VAL A 160 -4.65 1.87 13.66
N LYS A 161 -5.09 1.28 14.76
CA LYS A 161 -6.25 0.38 14.79
C LYS A 161 -7.52 1.17 15.09
N CYS A 162 -8.65 0.68 14.62
CA CYS A 162 -9.96 1.27 14.89
C CYS A 162 -10.42 1.04 16.33
N GLU A 163 -10.01 -0.06 16.97
CA GLU A 163 -10.29 -0.27 18.38
C GLU A 163 -9.27 0.50 19.23
N GLU A 164 -9.81 1.45 20.00
CA GLU A 164 -9.13 2.41 20.90
C GLU A 164 -8.83 3.80 20.31
N ASN A 165 -9.91 4.58 20.10
CA ASN A 165 -9.87 6.03 20.31
C ASN A 165 -9.58 6.34 21.80
N LYS A 166 -8.32 6.19 22.22
CA LYS A 166 -7.80 6.84 23.43
C LYS A 166 -6.70 7.80 23.02
N HIS A 167 -7.09 9.08 22.92
CA HIS A 167 -6.21 10.25 23.00
C HIS A 167 -4.84 10.10 22.31
N TYR A 168 -4.78 10.34 21.00
CA TYR A 168 -3.52 10.76 20.38
C TYR A 168 -3.29 12.24 20.74
N SER A 169 -2.87 12.51 21.97
CA SER A 169 -2.27 13.80 22.33
C SER A 169 -0.96 13.91 21.57
N GLY A 170 -0.98 14.67 20.47
CA GLY A 170 0.22 15.04 19.76
C GLY A 170 1.15 15.80 20.71
N GLU A 171 2.25 15.17 21.11
CA GLU A 171 3.40 15.89 21.64
C GLU A 171 4.03 16.70 20.50
N LEU A 172 3.46 17.87 20.24
CA LEU A 172 4.19 18.98 19.64
C LEU A 172 5.27 19.37 20.63
N ASN A 173 6.45 18.79 20.44
CA ASN A 173 7.65 19.07 21.22
C ASN A 173 8.11 20.50 20.89
N THR A 174 7.45 21.51 21.44
CA THR A 174 7.99 22.87 21.51
C THR A 174 9.16 22.83 22.47
N LYS A 175 10.37 22.63 21.91
CA LYS A 175 11.61 22.96 22.61
C LYS A 175 11.48 24.39 23.15
N LYS A 176 11.37 24.53 24.45
CA LYS A 176 11.53 25.80 25.16
C LYS A 176 13.02 26.14 25.09
N THR A 177 13.36 27.05 24.19
CA THR A 177 14.65 27.73 24.17
C THR A 177 14.56 28.92 25.11
N LEU A 178 15.59 29.07 25.94
CA LEU A 178 15.86 30.08 26.99
C LEU A 178 15.39 29.69 28.40
#